data_AF-A0A8J5JY49-F1
#
_entry.id   AF-A0A8J5JY49-F1
#
_cell.length_a   1.000
_cell.length_b   1.000
_cell.length_c   1.000
_cell.angle_alpha   90.00
_cell.angle_beta   90.00
_cell.angle_gamma   90.00
#
_symmetry.space_group_name_H-M   'P 1'
#
loop_
_entity.id
_entity.type
_entity.pdbx_description
1 polymer ?
#
loop_
_entity_poly.entity_id
_entity_poly.type
_entity_poly.pdbx_seq_one_letter_code
_entity_poly.pdbx_strand_id
1 'polypeptide(L)'
;MQGLGRILGQVDHTASVKQTVISSGAKTGIVVHWDGKLLPSLTGEESVERLSILISGKVVSSSVGHHILEIVLRDVFKAVHGSSSGPDVLLFQRFKKQWHQIKQLEFKTGETNGYITAVLKENSEWEQKVIDYYMKALKQTQPRDDYLRLTELCVIFLGGTPPRGIRFGKPGPVHHARWMSKALCSLQIFMFQPQFQLTIKDQTMALFVALVYGPMWFKAPEVFEAPSNDISFLKELHYYGEKIDESVGMAATKAFQRHLWYLSEESVALALFSDSVS
;
A
#
# COMPACT_ATOMS: atom_id res chain seq x y z
N MET A 1 33.32 17.78 28.81
CA MET A 1 33.71 16.61 27.99
C MET A 1 33.00 15.31 28.38
N GLN A 2 32.75 15.01 29.67
CA GLN A 2 32.06 13.77 30.09
C GLN A 2 30.60 13.65 29.59
N GLY A 3 29.83 14.73 29.55
CA GLY A 3 28.42 14.70 29.07
C GLY A 3 28.28 14.33 27.59
N LEU A 4 29.14 14.88 26.71
CA LEU A 4 29.12 14.58 25.27
C LEU A 4 29.44 13.11 24.97
N GLY A 5 30.43 12.52 25.65
CA GLY A 5 30.75 11.10 25.48
C GLY A 5 29.62 10.17 25.95
N ARG A 6 28.90 10.56 27.00
CA ARG A 6 27.73 9.82 27.51
C ARG A 6 26.53 9.88 26.55
N ILE A 7 26.30 11.04 25.94
CA ILE A 7 25.26 11.25 24.92
C ILE A 7 25.58 10.43 23.66
N LEU A 8 26.81 10.52 23.14
CA LEU A 8 27.23 9.78 21.95
C LEU A 8 27.12 8.26 22.15
N GLY A 9 27.58 7.74 23.30
CA GLY A 9 27.44 6.31 23.62
C GLY A 9 25.99 5.85 23.76
N GLN A 10 25.07 6.72 24.23
CA GLN A 10 23.64 6.41 24.26
C GLN A 10 22.99 6.43 22.88
N VAL A 11 23.42 7.34 21.98
CA VAL A 11 22.95 7.36 20.58
C VAL A 11 23.34 6.08 19.86
N ASP A 12 24.61 5.66 20.00
CA ASP A 12 25.11 4.41 19.40
C ASP A 12 24.38 3.18 19.96
N HIS A 13 24.13 3.16 21.28
CA HIS A 13 23.35 2.10 21.91
C HIS A 13 21.89 2.07 21.43
N THR A 14 21.25 3.24 21.30
CA THR A 14 19.87 3.37 20.82
C THR A 14 19.75 2.91 19.37
N ALA A 15 20.69 3.29 18.51
CA ALA A 15 20.76 2.80 17.13
C ALA A 15 20.93 1.27 17.07
N SER A 16 21.78 0.70 17.92
CA SER A 16 21.98 -0.75 18.03
C SER A 16 20.71 -1.50 18.48
N VAL A 17 19.98 -0.95 19.46
CA VAL A 17 18.71 -1.52 19.92
C VAL A 17 17.66 -1.45 18.81
N LYS A 18 17.54 -0.31 18.15
CA LYS A 18 16.64 -0.11 17.00
C LYS A 18 16.90 -1.13 15.89
N GLN A 19 18.16 -1.31 15.50
CA GLN A 19 18.56 -2.27 14.48
C GLN A 19 18.25 -3.73 14.89
N THR A 20 18.38 -4.05 16.19
CA THR A 20 18.06 -5.37 16.74
C THR A 20 16.55 -5.65 16.67
N VAL A 21 15.72 -4.66 17.02
CA VAL A 21 14.25 -4.76 16.92
C VAL A 21 13.83 -4.96 15.46
N ILE A 22 14.37 -4.16 14.54
CA ILE A 22 14.08 -4.24 13.10
C ILE A 22 14.51 -5.60 12.51
N SER A 23 15.71 -6.08 12.83
CA SER A 23 16.28 -7.32 12.26
C SER A 23 15.67 -8.61 12.82
N SER A 24 15.05 -8.58 14.00
CA SER A 24 14.52 -9.77 14.69
C SER A 24 13.30 -10.45 14.06
N GLY A 25 12.73 -9.89 12.98
CA GLY A 25 11.85 -10.61 12.04
C GLY A 25 10.64 -11.32 12.68
N ALA A 26 9.53 -10.57 12.73
CA ALA A 26 8.13 -10.95 12.94
C ALA A 26 7.75 -12.45 12.83
N LYS A 27 7.20 -13.04 13.91
CA LYS A 27 6.42 -14.30 13.86
C LYS A 27 5.20 -14.37 14.81
N THR A 28 5.07 -13.57 15.88
CA THR A 28 3.91 -13.58 16.84
C THR A 28 3.91 -12.33 17.74
N GLY A 29 2.75 -11.80 18.17
CA GLY A 29 2.46 -10.47 18.76
C GLY A 29 3.46 -9.71 19.67
N ILE A 30 3.31 -8.37 19.71
CA ILE A 30 4.08 -7.41 20.52
C ILE A 30 3.27 -6.96 21.74
N VAL A 31 3.95 -6.77 22.86
CA VAL A 31 3.48 -6.06 24.05
C VAL A 31 4.38 -4.84 24.27
N VAL A 32 3.78 -3.66 24.16
CA VAL A 32 4.43 -2.39 24.52
C VAL A 32 4.05 -2.08 25.96
N HIS A 33 5.04 -1.85 26.81
CA HIS A 33 4.85 -1.32 28.15
C HIS A 33 5.42 0.09 28.17
N TRP A 34 4.61 1.07 28.55
CA TRP A 34 5.12 2.38 28.94
C TRP A 34 4.67 2.74 30.34
N ASP A 35 5.58 3.37 31.06
CA ASP A 35 5.30 3.89 32.39
C ASP A 35 6.20 5.10 32.67
N GLY A 36 5.66 6.06 33.40
CA GLY A 36 6.40 7.22 33.89
C GLY A 36 7.43 6.76 34.92
N LYS A 37 8.70 6.97 34.65
CA LYS A 37 9.78 6.65 35.59
C LYS A 37 10.70 7.83 35.80
N LEU A 38 11.10 8.02 37.05
CA LEU A 38 12.23 8.89 37.36
C LEU A 38 13.50 8.21 36.85
N LEU A 39 14.10 8.79 35.81
CA LEU A 39 15.31 8.31 35.18
C LEU A 39 16.38 9.40 35.22
N PRO A 40 17.68 9.04 35.24
CA PRO A 40 18.75 10.03 35.21
C PRO A 40 18.63 10.94 33.98
N SER A 41 18.92 12.22 34.21
CA SER A 41 19.04 13.25 33.19
C SER A 41 20.07 12.85 32.14
N LEU A 42 19.83 13.26 30.89
CA LEU A 42 20.76 13.01 29.77
C LEU A 42 22.06 13.83 29.92
N THR A 43 22.01 14.93 30.69
CA THR A 43 23.10 15.91 30.80
C THR A 43 23.62 16.08 32.23
N GLY A 44 23.04 15.39 33.21
CA GLY A 44 23.38 15.54 34.63
C GLY A 44 23.06 14.31 35.47
N GLU A 45 23.28 14.42 36.78
CA GLU A 45 23.02 13.32 37.74
C GLU A 45 21.62 13.38 38.36
N GLU A 46 20.84 14.40 37.98
CA GLU A 46 19.48 14.61 38.48
C GLU A 46 18.50 13.59 37.90
N SER A 47 17.59 13.09 38.72
CA SER A 47 16.48 12.24 38.26
C SER A 47 15.36 13.12 37.71
N VAL A 48 14.99 12.89 36.46
CA VAL A 48 13.88 13.58 35.78
C VAL A 48 12.82 12.57 35.38
N GLU A 49 11.56 12.99 35.39
CA GLU A 49 10.46 12.16 34.93
C GLU A 49 10.58 11.92 33.43
N ARG A 50 10.64 10.65 33.04
CA ARG A 50 10.77 10.22 31.64
C ARG A 50 9.80 9.08 31.37
N LEU A 51 9.21 9.09 30.19
CA LEU A 51 8.40 7.96 29.73
C LEU A 51 9.34 6.83 29.30
N SER A 52 9.38 5.76 30.08
CA SER A 52 10.12 4.56 29.71
C SER A 52 9.26 3.70 28.81
N ILE A 53 9.76 3.33 27.63
CA ILE A 53 9.06 2.45 26.69
C ILE A 53 9.84 1.14 26.60
N LEU A 54 9.22 0.05 27.01
CA LEU A 54 9.73 -1.31 26.92
C LEU A 54 8.91 -2.06 25.88
N ILE A 55 9.57 -2.62 24.89
CA ILE A 55 8.92 -3.48 23.88
C ILE A 55 9.34 -4.91 24.13
N SER A 56 8.35 -5.78 24.30
CA SER A 56 8.54 -7.22 24.41
C SER A 56 7.65 -7.95 23.41
N GLY A 57 8.07 -9.08 22.86
CA GLY A 57 7.32 -9.81 21.83
C GLY A 57 7.80 -9.55 20.39
N LYS A 58 7.09 -10.09 19.40
CA LYS A 58 7.47 -10.07 17.98
C LYS A 58 6.41 -9.37 17.13
N VAL A 59 6.85 -8.65 16.10
CA VAL A 59 6.00 -7.69 15.38
C VAL A 59 4.90 -8.37 14.54
N VAL A 60 3.63 -7.98 14.69
CA VAL A 60 2.50 -8.43 13.86
C VAL A 60 1.69 -7.22 13.40
N SER A 61 1.89 -6.77 12.15
CA SER A 61 0.94 -5.86 11.50
C SER A 61 0.71 -6.11 10.01
N SER A 62 1.59 -6.85 9.33
CA SER A 62 1.50 -7.01 7.87
C SER A 62 0.20 -7.66 7.37
N SER A 63 -0.40 -8.58 8.15
CA SER A 63 -1.68 -9.22 7.81
C SER A 63 -2.89 -8.29 7.99
N VAL A 64 -2.82 -7.36 8.94
CA VAL A 64 -3.91 -6.40 9.21
C VAL A 64 -3.95 -5.35 8.09
N GLY A 65 -2.80 -4.80 7.70
CA GLY A 65 -2.73 -3.82 6.61
C GLY A 65 -3.29 -4.36 5.29
N HIS A 66 -2.90 -5.56 4.87
CA HIS A 66 -3.47 -6.19 3.65
C HIS A 66 -4.97 -6.43 3.78
N HIS A 67 -5.45 -6.91 4.93
CA HIS A 67 -6.89 -7.12 5.14
C HIS A 67 -7.71 -5.84 5.00
N ILE A 68 -7.19 -4.72 5.51
CA ILE A 68 -7.86 -3.42 5.41
C ILE A 68 -7.90 -2.95 3.96
N LEU A 69 -6.81 -3.12 3.22
CA LEU A 69 -6.77 -2.74 1.81
C LEU A 69 -7.67 -3.63 0.94
N GLU A 70 -7.87 -4.89 1.31
CA GLU A 70 -8.89 -5.74 0.68
C GLU A 70 -10.30 -5.15 0.86
N ILE A 71 -10.61 -4.60 2.04
CA ILE A 71 -11.88 -3.92 2.32
C ILE A 71 -11.99 -2.60 1.57
N VAL A 72 -10.93 -1.80 1.52
CA VAL A 72 -10.91 -0.56 0.73
C VAL A 72 -11.21 -0.85 -0.73
N LEU A 73 -10.50 -1.83 -1.32
CA LEU A 73 -10.70 -2.23 -2.71
C LEU A 73 -12.12 -2.76 -2.94
N ARG A 74 -12.70 -3.49 -1.98
CA ARG A 74 -14.09 -3.95 -2.05
C ARG A 74 -15.07 -2.82 -2.20
N ASP A 75 -14.97 -1.84 -1.32
CA ASP A 75 -15.96 -0.79 -1.18
C ASP A 75 -15.83 0.22 -2.33
N VAL A 76 -14.60 0.49 -2.79
CA VAL A 76 -14.36 1.21 -4.04
C VAL A 76 -14.96 0.49 -5.23
N PHE A 77 -14.71 -0.82 -5.38
CA PHE A 77 -15.30 -1.60 -6.47
C PHE A 77 -16.83 -1.55 -6.44
N LYS A 78 -17.44 -1.61 -5.24
CA LYS A 78 -18.89 -1.48 -5.07
C LYS A 78 -19.40 -0.09 -5.44
N ALA A 79 -18.66 0.97 -5.12
CA ALA A 79 -19.01 2.34 -5.50
C ALA A 79 -18.97 2.55 -7.01
N VAL A 80 -17.98 1.97 -7.68
CA VAL A 80 -17.78 2.10 -9.14
C VAL A 80 -18.74 1.21 -9.94
N HIS A 81 -18.78 -0.09 -9.63
CA HIS A 81 -19.53 -1.08 -10.43
C HIS A 81 -20.94 -1.37 -9.89
N GLY A 82 -21.26 -0.93 -8.68
CA GLY A 82 -22.52 -1.26 -7.99
C GLY A 82 -22.45 -2.56 -7.21
N SER A 83 -23.57 -2.92 -6.56
CA SER A 83 -23.70 -4.19 -5.83
C SER A 83 -24.01 -5.33 -6.81
N SER A 84 -23.43 -6.50 -6.58
CA SER A 84 -23.76 -7.75 -7.28
C SER A 84 -24.28 -8.78 -6.29
N SER A 85 -25.33 -9.51 -6.67
CA SER A 85 -25.89 -10.63 -5.90
C SER A 85 -25.33 -12.00 -6.33
N GLY A 86 -24.60 -12.07 -7.44
CA GLY A 86 -23.95 -13.30 -7.92
C GLY A 86 -22.62 -13.59 -7.21
N PRO A 87 -22.11 -14.84 -7.23
CA PRO A 87 -20.85 -15.22 -6.56
C PRO A 87 -19.59 -14.70 -7.28
N ASP A 88 -19.72 -14.36 -8.56
CA ASP A 88 -18.62 -13.95 -9.43
C ASP A 88 -18.92 -12.61 -10.12
N VAL A 89 -17.86 -11.87 -10.42
CA VAL A 89 -17.94 -10.67 -11.25
C VAL A 89 -18.11 -11.09 -12.72
N LEU A 90 -19.32 -10.96 -13.27
CA LEU A 90 -19.65 -11.35 -14.66
C LEU A 90 -18.70 -10.74 -15.70
N LEU A 91 -18.28 -9.49 -15.48
CA LEU A 91 -17.30 -8.81 -16.33
C LEU A 91 -15.99 -9.62 -16.43
N PHE A 92 -15.46 -10.06 -15.29
CA PHE A 92 -14.20 -10.80 -15.23
C PHE A 92 -14.34 -12.23 -15.75
N GLN A 93 -15.52 -12.85 -15.57
CA GLN A 93 -15.80 -14.12 -16.21
C GLN A 93 -15.80 -14.01 -17.73
N ARG A 94 -16.44 -12.98 -18.30
CA ARG A 94 -16.42 -12.74 -19.76
C ARG A 94 -15.00 -12.53 -20.27
N PHE A 95 -14.24 -11.67 -19.60
CA PHE A 95 -12.84 -11.42 -19.92
C PHE A 95 -12.00 -12.70 -19.88
N LYS A 96 -12.15 -13.51 -18.82
CA LYS A 96 -11.44 -14.79 -18.67
C LYS A 96 -11.79 -15.80 -19.77
N LYS A 97 -13.05 -15.84 -20.22
CA LYS A 97 -13.48 -16.70 -21.33
C LYS A 97 -12.86 -16.27 -22.66
N GLN A 98 -12.76 -14.96 -22.89
CA GLN A 98 -12.18 -14.38 -24.11
C GLN A 98 -10.65 -14.33 -24.10
N TRP A 99 -9.99 -14.68 -22.99
CA TRP A 99 -8.54 -14.61 -22.85
C TRP A 99 -7.74 -15.27 -23.98
N HIS A 100 -8.22 -16.40 -24.50
CA HIS A 100 -7.56 -17.14 -25.59
C HIS A 100 -7.56 -16.39 -26.93
N GLN A 101 -8.44 -15.40 -27.09
CA GLN A 101 -8.56 -14.57 -28.29
C GLN A 101 -7.79 -13.25 -28.17
N ILE A 102 -7.32 -12.90 -26.97
CA ILE A 102 -6.62 -11.64 -26.71
C ILE A 102 -5.17 -11.75 -27.18
N LYS A 103 -4.82 -10.87 -28.11
CA LYS A 103 -3.45 -10.65 -28.56
C LYS A 103 -2.72 -9.75 -27.57
N GLN A 104 -1.84 -10.37 -26.78
CA GLN A 104 -1.15 -9.70 -25.68
C GLN A 104 -0.22 -8.56 -26.10
N LEU A 105 0.29 -8.58 -27.34
CA LEU A 105 1.13 -7.51 -27.89
C LEU A 105 0.34 -6.26 -28.28
N GLU A 106 -0.97 -6.38 -28.52
CA GLU A 106 -1.85 -5.27 -28.89
C GLU A 106 -2.49 -4.64 -27.63
N PHE A 107 -1.65 -4.28 -26.65
CA PHE A 107 -2.07 -3.66 -25.40
C PHE A 107 -1.95 -2.12 -25.45
N LYS A 108 -2.56 -1.47 -24.47
CA LYS A 108 -2.57 -0.02 -24.27
C LYS A 108 -2.12 0.33 -22.86
N THR A 109 -1.44 1.46 -22.71
CA THR A 109 -1.03 2.06 -21.43
C THR A 109 -1.94 3.23 -21.09
N GLY A 110 -1.85 3.73 -19.86
CA GLY A 110 -2.58 4.93 -19.40
C GLY A 110 -2.34 6.13 -20.31
N GLU A 111 -1.12 6.25 -20.87
CA GLU A 111 -0.72 7.31 -21.79
C GLU A 111 -1.54 7.39 -23.08
N THR A 112 -2.22 6.29 -23.45
CA THR A 112 -3.03 6.22 -24.67
C THR A 112 -4.47 6.69 -24.47
N ASN A 113 -4.91 6.92 -23.23
CA ASN A 113 -6.26 7.35 -22.90
C ASN A 113 -6.24 8.85 -22.51
N GLY A 114 -6.92 9.70 -23.28
CA GLY A 114 -6.84 11.15 -23.10
C GLY A 114 -7.16 11.67 -21.70
N TYR A 115 -8.14 11.07 -21.00
CA TYR A 115 -8.45 11.44 -19.62
C TYR A 115 -7.35 11.01 -18.66
N ILE A 116 -6.91 9.74 -18.72
CA ILE A 116 -5.84 9.26 -17.82
C ILE A 116 -4.56 10.05 -18.05
N THR A 117 -4.19 10.28 -19.31
CA THR A 117 -3.01 11.08 -19.65
C THR A 117 -3.10 12.51 -19.09
N ALA A 118 -4.28 13.12 -19.09
CA ALA A 118 -4.46 14.44 -18.46
C ALA A 118 -4.24 14.36 -16.95
N VAL A 119 -4.87 13.40 -16.27
CA VAL A 119 -4.71 13.21 -14.82
C VAL A 119 -3.24 12.94 -14.45
N LEU A 120 -2.56 12.05 -15.19
CA LEU A 120 -1.15 11.71 -14.94
C LEU A 120 -0.24 12.93 -15.16
N LYS A 121 -0.45 13.71 -16.22
CA LYS A 121 0.34 14.93 -16.49
C LYS A 121 0.15 15.99 -15.41
N GLU A 122 -1.08 16.23 -14.98
CA GLU A 122 -1.39 17.15 -13.88
C GLU A 122 -0.77 16.71 -12.55
N ASN A 123 -0.49 15.40 -12.41
CA ASN A 123 0.04 14.77 -11.21
C ASN A 123 1.43 14.13 -11.44
N SER A 124 2.23 14.66 -12.36
CA SER A 124 3.47 14.02 -12.84
C SER A 124 4.48 13.71 -11.72
N GLU A 125 4.62 14.58 -10.72
CA GLU A 125 5.48 14.31 -9.56
C GLU A 125 4.98 13.12 -8.73
N TRP A 126 3.66 12.99 -8.56
CA TRP A 126 3.06 11.89 -7.82
C TRP A 126 3.17 10.58 -8.61
N GLU A 127 2.88 10.63 -9.92
CA GLU A 127 3.08 9.51 -10.84
C GLU A 127 4.52 8.99 -10.78
N GLN A 128 5.51 9.86 -10.89
CA GLN A 128 6.92 9.45 -10.86
C GLN A 128 7.28 8.78 -9.52
N LYS A 129 6.83 9.33 -8.40
CA LYS A 129 7.02 8.72 -7.07
C LYS A 129 6.41 7.32 -7.00
N VAL A 130 5.23 7.13 -7.57
CA VAL A 130 4.54 5.83 -7.63
C VAL A 130 5.32 4.84 -8.49
N ILE A 131 5.80 5.25 -9.67
CA ILE A 131 6.61 4.41 -10.55
C ILE A 131 7.91 4.00 -9.86
N ASP A 132 8.64 4.96 -9.26
CA ASP A 132 9.90 4.70 -8.56
C ASP A 132 9.71 3.70 -7.42
N TYR A 133 8.59 3.84 -6.70
CA TYR A 133 8.21 2.93 -5.65
C TYR A 133 7.97 1.51 -6.16
N TYR A 134 7.21 1.34 -7.25
CA TYR A 134 7.02 0.02 -7.86
C TYR A 134 8.33 -0.58 -8.37
N MET A 135 9.19 0.23 -9.01
CA MET A 135 10.49 -0.23 -9.48
C MET A 135 11.40 -0.66 -8.32
N LYS A 136 11.33 0.02 -7.17
CA LYS A 136 11.99 -0.41 -5.93
C LYS A 136 11.42 -1.75 -5.43
N ALA A 137 10.09 -1.90 -5.40
CA ALA A 137 9.42 -3.12 -4.97
C ALA A 137 9.76 -4.33 -5.86
N LEU A 138 9.92 -4.13 -7.18
CA LEU A 138 10.31 -5.17 -8.14
C LEU A 138 11.73 -5.69 -7.95
N LYS A 139 12.61 -4.94 -7.27
CA LYS A 139 13.97 -5.40 -6.92
C LYS A 139 13.98 -6.35 -5.72
N GLN A 140 12.89 -6.40 -4.96
CA GLN A 140 12.76 -7.25 -3.78
C GLN A 140 12.03 -8.56 -4.13
N THR A 141 12.35 -9.64 -3.41
CA THR A 141 11.64 -10.91 -3.55
C THR A 141 10.22 -10.76 -3.03
N GLN A 142 9.25 -10.94 -3.92
CA GLN A 142 7.83 -10.88 -3.56
C GLN A 142 7.38 -12.18 -2.89
N PRO A 143 6.55 -12.13 -1.84
CA PRO A 143 6.12 -13.32 -1.10
C PRO A 143 5.13 -14.19 -1.89
N ARG A 144 4.47 -13.62 -2.91
CA ARG A 144 3.47 -14.29 -3.75
C ARG A 144 3.58 -13.81 -5.20
N ASP A 145 3.34 -14.71 -6.15
CA ASP A 145 3.36 -14.40 -7.59
C ASP A 145 2.33 -13.34 -8.00
N ASP A 146 1.15 -13.33 -7.37
CA ASP A 146 0.10 -12.35 -7.70
C ASP A 146 0.50 -10.92 -7.31
N TYR A 147 1.38 -10.75 -6.30
CA TYR A 147 1.88 -9.44 -5.89
C TYR A 147 2.89 -8.91 -6.91
N LEU A 148 3.78 -9.79 -7.38
CA LEU A 148 4.69 -9.48 -8.48
C LEU A 148 3.90 -9.04 -9.72
N ARG A 149 2.86 -9.81 -10.09
CA ARG A 149 2.00 -9.47 -11.23
C ARG A 149 1.28 -8.14 -11.07
N LEU A 150 0.74 -7.84 -9.89
CA LEU A 150 0.11 -6.54 -9.64
C LEU A 150 1.10 -5.40 -9.88
N THR A 151 2.30 -5.52 -9.32
CA THR A 151 3.37 -4.52 -9.46
C THR A 151 3.76 -4.31 -10.93
N GLU A 152 3.99 -5.40 -11.67
CA GLU A 152 4.34 -5.35 -13.10
C GLU A 152 3.22 -4.68 -13.91
N LEU A 153 1.95 -5.00 -13.64
CA LEU A 153 0.81 -4.39 -14.34
C LEU A 153 0.64 -2.91 -14.00
N CYS A 154 0.84 -2.49 -12.75
CA CYS A 154 0.79 -1.07 -12.41
C CYS A 154 1.88 -0.28 -13.14
N VAL A 155 3.11 -0.82 -13.23
CA VAL A 155 4.20 -0.18 -13.98
C VAL A 155 3.85 -0.08 -15.47
N ILE A 156 3.35 -1.16 -16.09
CA ILE A 156 2.93 -1.15 -17.50
C ILE A 156 1.80 -0.14 -17.73
N PHE A 157 0.83 -0.08 -16.82
CA PHE A 157 -0.28 0.87 -16.90
C PHE A 157 0.23 2.31 -16.92
N LEU A 158 1.21 2.64 -16.07
CA LEU A 158 1.82 3.97 -15.98
C LEU A 158 2.88 4.22 -17.08
N GLY A 159 2.95 3.40 -18.13
CA GLY A 159 3.89 3.59 -19.25
C GLY A 159 5.32 3.10 -19.00
N GLY A 160 5.61 2.56 -17.82
CA GLY A 160 6.91 1.99 -17.48
C GLY A 160 7.13 0.59 -18.03
N THR A 161 8.39 0.13 -18.02
CA THR A 161 8.76 -1.24 -18.41
C THR A 161 9.32 -2.02 -17.20
N PRO A 162 8.65 -3.10 -16.76
CA PRO A 162 9.15 -3.92 -15.66
C PRO A 162 10.48 -4.63 -16.01
N PRO A 163 11.33 -4.98 -15.03
CA PRO A 163 12.62 -5.64 -15.27
C PRO A 163 12.54 -6.96 -16.04
N ARG A 164 11.43 -7.69 -15.93
CA ARG A 164 11.19 -8.97 -16.62
C ARG A 164 10.61 -8.80 -18.02
N GLY A 165 10.45 -7.55 -18.46
CA GLY A 165 9.73 -7.16 -19.67
C GLY A 165 8.21 -7.17 -19.48
N ILE A 166 7.51 -6.81 -20.55
CA ILE A 166 6.05 -6.72 -20.57
C ILE A 166 5.48 -8.12 -20.78
N ARG A 167 4.74 -8.62 -19.78
CA ARG A 167 4.13 -9.96 -19.78
C ARG A 167 2.75 -9.90 -19.17
N PHE A 168 1.80 -10.64 -19.73
CA PHE A 168 0.45 -10.72 -19.19
C PHE A 168 0.10 -12.16 -18.81
N GLY A 169 -0.19 -12.36 -17.52
CA GLY A 169 -0.65 -13.64 -17.00
C GLY A 169 -2.13 -13.87 -17.27
N LYS A 170 -2.54 -15.14 -17.42
CA LYS A 170 -3.96 -15.50 -17.51
C LYS A 170 -4.70 -15.05 -16.23
N PRO A 171 -5.90 -14.46 -16.34
CA PRO A 171 -6.73 -14.13 -15.19
C PRO A 171 -6.97 -15.36 -14.30
N GLY A 172 -6.70 -15.19 -13.01
CA GLY A 172 -6.90 -16.22 -12.00
C GLY A 172 -8.38 -16.54 -11.73
N PRO A 173 -8.69 -17.21 -10.62
CA PRO A 173 -10.08 -17.35 -10.15
C PRO A 173 -10.67 -15.98 -9.75
N VAL A 174 -11.90 -15.70 -10.19
CA VAL A 174 -12.55 -14.37 -10.16
C VAL A 174 -13.69 -14.27 -9.13
N HIS A 175 -13.63 -15.09 -8.09
CA HIS A 175 -14.59 -15.08 -6.99
C HIS A 175 -14.53 -13.76 -6.21
N HIS A 176 -15.66 -13.29 -5.70
CA HIS A 176 -15.73 -12.01 -4.98
C HIS A 176 -14.80 -11.91 -3.77
N ALA A 177 -14.49 -13.02 -3.11
CA ALA A 177 -13.57 -13.08 -1.96
C ALA A 177 -12.09 -12.92 -2.32
N ARG A 178 -11.72 -12.96 -3.61
CA ARG A 178 -10.33 -12.77 -4.06
C ARG A 178 -10.11 -11.32 -4.50
N TRP A 179 -9.87 -10.44 -3.53
CA TRP A 179 -9.77 -9.00 -3.76
C TRP A 179 -8.64 -8.62 -4.74
N MET A 180 -7.48 -9.26 -4.64
CA MET A 180 -6.37 -9.09 -5.60
C MET A 180 -6.78 -9.35 -7.05
N SER A 181 -7.70 -10.30 -7.29
CA SER A 181 -8.19 -10.57 -8.65
C SER A 181 -8.93 -9.38 -9.27
N LYS A 182 -9.56 -8.53 -8.43
CA LYS A 182 -10.22 -7.30 -8.89
C LYS A 182 -9.21 -6.29 -9.41
N ALA A 183 -8.14 -6.05 -8.64
CA ALA A 183 -7.07 -5.16 -9.06
C ALA A 183 -6.41 -5.63 -10.37
N LEU A 184 -6.02 -6.91 -10.42
CA LEU A 184 -5.40 -7.51 -11.61
C LEU A 184 -6.31 -7.44 -12.84
N CYS A 185 -7.58 -7.89 -12.70
CA CYS A 185 -8.50 -7.90 -13.83
C CYS A 185 -8.84 -6.48 -14.32
N SER A 186 -9.01 -5.50 -13.42
CA SER A 186 -9.27 -4.12 -13.82
C SER A 186 -8.14 -3.52 -14.64
N LEU A 187 -6.88 -3.74 -14.25
CA LEU A 187 -5.72 -3.30 -15.02
C LEU A 187 -5.66 -3.98 -16.40
N GLN A 188 -5.84 -5.31 -16.45
CA GLN A 188 -5.77 -6.05 -17.70
C GLN A 188 -6.91 -5.68 -18.67
N ILE A 189 -8.14 -5.51 -18.16
CA ILE A 189 -9.28 -5.08 -18.97
C ILE A 189 -9.00 -3.71 -19.58
N PHE A 190 -8.43 -2.77 -18.81
CA PHE A 190 -7.99 -1.49 -19.33
C PHE A 190 -6.96 -1.65 -20.47
N MET A 191 -5.91 -2.44 -20.25
CA MET A 191 -4.84 -2.60 -21.22
C MET A 191 -5.30 -3.24 -22.52
N PHE A 192 -6.30 -4.13 -22.47
CA PHE A 192 -6.87 -4.77 -23.65
C PHE A 192 -8.16 -4.10 -24.14
N GLN A 193 -8.37 -2.82 -23.80
CA GLN A 193 -9.51 -2.03 -24.27
C GLN A 193 -9.80 -2.09 -25.79
N PRO A 194 -8.82 -2.24 -26.71
CA PRO A 194 -9.13 -2.37 -28.14
C PRO A 194 -9.81 -3.71 -28.50
N GLN A 195 -9.60 -4.73 -27.68
CA GLN A 195 -10.05 -6.11 -27.90
C GLN A 195 -11.20 -6.50 -26.95
N PHE A 196 -11.39 -5.73 -25.87
CA PHE A 196 -12.42 -5.95 -24.87
C PHE A 196 -13.02 -4.59 -24.47
N GLN A 197 -14.30 -4.39 -24.72
CA GLN A 197 -14.95 -3.09 -24.55
C GLN A 197 -14.77 -2.55 -23.13
N LEU A 198 -14.06 -1.43 -23.03
CA LEU A 198 -13.81 -0.73 -21.78
C LEU A 198 -14.98 0.19 -21.41
N THR A 199 -15.40 0.15 -20.16
CA THR A 199 -16.33 1.15 -19.62
C THR A 199 -15.57 2.22 -18.82
N ILE A 200 -16.18 3.40 -18.64
CA ILE A 200 -15.63 4.46 -17.77
C ILE A 200 -15.36 3.92 -16.36
N LYS A 201 -16.24 3.05 -15.86
CA LYS A 201 -16.09 2.39 -14.56
C LYS A 201 -14.81 1.56 -14.46
N ASP A 202 -14.49 0.81 -15.51
CA ASP A 202 -13.28 -0.01 -15.55
C ASP A 202 -12.01 0.84 -15.61
N GLN A 203 -12.08 1.95 -16.36
CA GLN A 203 -11.03 2.95 -16.42
C GLN A 203 -10.76 3.58 -15.03
N THR A 204 -11.81 4.04 -14.35
CA THR A 204 -11.73 4.60 -12.99
C THR A 204 -11.10 3.60 -12.03
N MET A 205 -11.51 2.33 -12.10
CA MET A 205 -10.97 1.27 -11.23
C MET A 205 -9.48 1.01 -11.50
N ALA A 206 -9.06 0.96 -12.77
CA ALA A 206 -7.66 0.76 -13.14
C ALA A 206 -6.77 1.92 -12.66
N LEU A 207 -7.23 3.16 -12.81
CA LEU A 207 -6.52 4.35 -12.35
C LEU A 207 -6.32 4.35 -10.83
N PHE A 208 -7.40 4.11 -10.07
CA PHE A 208 -7.31 4.02 -8.61
C PHE A 208 -6.37 2.89 -8.15
N VAL A 209 -6.42 1.73 -8.83
CA VAL A 209 -5.54 0.61 -8.52
C VAL A 209 -4.07 0.98 -8.73
N ALA A 210 -3.75 1.59 -9.88
CA ALA A 210 -2.38 1.90 -10.24
C ALA A 210 -1.77 3.02 -9.38
N LEU A 211 -2.53 4.09 -9.10
CA LEU A 211 -1.99 5.27 -8.39
C LEU A 211 -2.09 5.21 -6.87
N VAL A 212 -3.13 4.55 -6.33
CA VAL A 212 -3.49 4.70 -4.91
C VAL A 212 -3.42 3.38 -4.16
N TYR A 213 -4.16 2.36 -4.62
CA TYR A 213 -4.23 1.08 -3.91
C TYR A 213 -2.91 0.30 -4.00
N GLY A 214 -2.32 0.22 -5.19
CA GLY A 214 -1.12 -0.56 -5.42
C GLY A 214 0.07 -0.11 -4.56
N PRO A 215 0.42 1.19 -4.48
CA PRO A 215 1.54 1.61 -3.64
C PRO A 215 1.32 1.27 -2.16
N MET A 216 0.11 1.55 -1.65
CA MET A 216 -0.24 1.26 -0.26
C MET A 216 -0.22 -0.26 0.04
N TRP A 217 -0.59 -1.10 -0.93
CA TRP A 217 -0.52 -2.56 -0.79
C TRP A 217 0.88 -3.08 -0.45
N PHE A 218 1.92 -2.49 -1.06
CA PHE A 218 3.29 -2.89 -0.77
C PHE A 218 3.87 -2.20 0.47
N LYS A 219 3.28 -1.08 0.91
CA LYS A 219 3.64 -0.40 2.18
C LYS A 219 3.03 -1.10 3.40
N ALA A 220 1.89 -1.78 3.23
CA ALA A 220 1.17 -2.47 4.32
C ALA A 220 2.00 -3.43 5.19
N PRO A 221 3.04 -4.14 4.69
CA PRO A 221 3.92 -4.95 5.51
C PRO A 221 4.90 -4.16 6.41
N GLU A 222 5.10 -2.86 6.17
CA GLU A 222 6.06 -2.01 6.89
C GLU A 222 5.48 -1.58 8.24
N VAL A 223 5.61 -2.45 9.24
CA VAL A 223 4.93 -2.27 10.53
C VAL A 223 5.36 -1.00 11.28
N PHE A 224 6.66 -0.68 11.25
CA PHE A 224 7.19 0.51 11.92
C PHE A 224 6.78 1.82 11.25
N GLU A 225 6.50 1.77 9.95
CA GLU A 225 6.04 2.91 9.16
C GLU A 225 4.50 2.98 9.11
N ALA A 226 3.78 2.01 9.70
CA ALA A 226 2.34 1.89 9.52
C ALA A 226 1.56 3.18 9.89
N PRO A 227 1.80 3.84 11.05
CA PRO A 227 1.07 5.07 11.37
C PRO A 227 1.34 6.21 10.35
N SER A 228 2.58 6.37 9.91
CA SER A 228 2.97 7.37 8.91
C SER A 228 2.35 7.06 7.54
N ASN A 229 2.40 5.79 7.13
CA ASN A 229 1.83 5.29 5.89
C ASN A 229 0.30 5.46 5.87
N ASP A 230 -0.38 5.21 7.00
CA ASP A 230 -1.84 5.36 7.11
C ASP A 230 -2.28 6.82 7.00
N ILE A 231 -1.55 7.75 7.63
CA ILE A 231 -1.80 9.19 7.51
C ILE A 231 -1.54 9.66 6.07
N SER A 232 -0.42 9.23 5.46
CA SER A 232 -0.13 9.53 4.06
C SER A 232 -1.23 9.03 3.15
N PHE A 233 -1.71 7.80 3.39
CA PHE A 233 -2.77 7.19 2.61
C PHE A 233 -4.08 7.97 2.75
N LEU A 234 -4.48 8.41 3.94
CA LEU A 234 -5.66 9.27 4.12
C LEU A 234 -5.54 10.58 3.34
N LYS A 235 -4.37 11.21 3.31
CA LYS A 235 -4.12 12.42 2.51
C LYS A 235 -4.24 12.13 1.01
N GLU A 236 -3.66 11.03 0.53
CA GLU A 236 -3.76 10.59 -0.85
C GLU A 236 -5.22 10.29 -1.24
N LEU A 237 -5.99 9.62 -0.39
CA LEU A 237 -7.42 9.35 -0.60
C LEU A 237 -8.26 10.63 -0.66
N HIS A 238 -7.99 11.58 0.23
CA HIS A 238 -8.67 12.86 0.25
C HIS A 238 -8.37 13.67 -1.02
N TYR A 239 -7.09 13.76 -1.39
CA TYR A 239 -6.66 14.44 -2.62
C TYR A 239 -7.28 13.79 -3.87
N TYR A 240 -7.24 12.46 -3.96
CA TYR A 240 -7.87 11.73 -5.07
C TYR A 240 -9.37 12.02 -5.17
N GLY A 241 -10.06 12.09 -4.02
CA GLY A 241 -11.47 12.48 -3.95
C GLY A 241 -11.73 13.90 -4.45
N GLU A 242 -10.95 14.88 -3.99
CA GLU A 242 -11.16 16.28 -4.36
C GLU A 242 -10.79 16.59 -5.81
N LYS A 243 -9.76 15.94 -6.35
CA LYS A 243 -9.16 16.33 -7.64
C LYS A 243 -9.47 15.39 -8.79
N ILE A 244 -9.79 14.12 -8.54
CA ILE A 244 -9.90 13.09 -9.58
C ILE A 244 -11.30 12.48 -9.60
N ASP A 245 -11.75 11.87 -8.50
CA ASP A 245 -13.05 11.20 -8.42
C ASP A 245 -13.57 11.19 -6.97
N GLU A 246 -14.52 12.07 -6.69
CA GLU A 246 -15.13 12.26 -5.37
C GLU A 246 -15.78 10.98 -4.84
N SER A 247 -16.51 10.25 -5.70
CA SER A 247 -17.23 9.04 -5.32
C SER A 247 -16.25 7.95 -4.85
N VAL A 248 -15.17 7.74 -5.61
CA VAL A 248 -14.13 6.77 -5.28
C VAL A 248 -13.34 7.19 -4.04
N GLY A 249 -12.88 8.45 -3.98
CA GLY A 249 -12.14 8.96 -2.85
C GLY A 249 -12.94 8.88 -1.54
N MET A 250 -14.22 9.24 -1.57
CA MET A 250 -15.11 9.10 -0.42
C MET A 250 -15.34 7.64 -0.02
N ALA A 251 -15.57 6.75 -0.99
CA ALA A 251 -15.77 5.32 -0.71
C ALA A 251 -14.53 4.69 -0.06
N ALA A 252 -13.35 4.98 -0.60
CA ALA A 252 -12.07 4.51 -0.07
C ALA A 252 -11.81 5.08 1.33
N THR A 253 -11.99 6.39 1.53
CA THR A 253 -11.78 7.06 2.82
C THR A 253 -12.68 6.49 3.90
N LYS A 254 -13.99 6.35 3.62
CA LYS A 254 -14.96 5.76 4.57
C LYS A 254 -14.67 4.29 4.85
N ALA A 255 -14.18 3.54 3.88
CA ALA A 255 -13.75 2.15 4.10
C ALA A 255 -12.53 2.11 5.02
N PHE A 256 -11.49 2.89 4.71
CA PHE A 256 -10.26 2.92 5.50
C PHE A 256 -10.52 3.38 6.95
N GLN A 257 -11.27 4.47 7.14
CA GLN A 257 -11.60 5.03 8.46
C GLN A 257 -12.33 4.05 9.39
N ARG A 258 -13.23 3.22 8.85
CA ARG A 258 -13.93 2.18 9.65
C ARG A 258 -13.01 1.07 10.15
N HIS A 259 -11.81 0.98 9.61
CA HIS A 259 -10.85 -0.06 9.94
C HIS A 259 -9.57 0.47 10.59
N LEU A 260 -9.56 1.73 11.07
CA LEU A 260 -8.45 2.31 11.85
C LEU A 260 -8.40 1.80 13.30
N TRP A 261 -9.22 0.83 13.69
CA TRP A 261 -9.29 0.32 15.06
C TRP A 261 -7.96 -0.30 15.56
N TYR A 262 -7.06 -0.69 14.64
CA TYR A 262 -5.74 -1.23 15.00
C TYR A 262 -4.69 -0.13 15.25
N LEU A 263 -4.99 1.14 14.94
CA LEU A 263 -4.21 2.30 15.37
C LEU A 263 -4.57 2.62 16.82
N SER A 264 -4.09 1.78 17.72
CA SER A 264 -4.13 2.03 19.15
C SER A 264 -2.92 2.87 19.56
N GLU A 265 -2.94 3.41 20.78
CA GLU A 265 -1.79 4.13 21.34
C GLU A 265 -0.51 3.26 21.27
N GLU A 266 -0.67 1.95 21.43
CA GLU A 266 0.43 0.97 21.40
C GLU A 266 1.03 0.79 20.01
N SER A 267 0.21 0.84 18.95
CA SER A 267 0.73 0.75 17.58
C SER A 267 1.32 2.08 17.09
N VAL A 268 0.85 3.22 17.61
CA VAL A 268 1.48 4.53 17.37
C VAL A 268 2.89 4.58 17.97
N ALA A 269 3.11 3.97 19.14
CA ALA A 269 4.45 3.89 19.74
C ALA A 269 5.47 3.14 18.85
N LEU A 270 5.02 2.26 17.95
CA LEU A 270 5.91 1.62 16.97
C LEU A 270 6.50 2.59 15.95
N ALA A 271 5.85 3.73 15.70
CA ALA A 271 6.39 4.78 14.83
C ALA A 271 7.68 5.40 15.42
N LEU A 272 7.94 5.28 16.73
CA LEU A 272 9.22 5.72 17.31
C LEU A 272 10.42 4.91 16.80
N PHE A 273 10.17 3.75 16.17
CA PHE A 273 11.21 2.93 15.54
C PHE A 273 11.31 3.17 14.02
N SER A 274 10.54 4.11 13.48
CA SER A 274 10.68 4.61 12.12
C SER A 274 11.89 5.54 12.02
N ASP A 275 12.69 5.42 10.96
CA ASP A 275 13.73 6.42 10.62
C ASP A 275 13.12 7.79 10.27
N SER A 276 11.83 7.84 9.95
CA SER A 276 11.12 9.08 9.63
C SER A 276 10.78 9.92 10.86
N VAL A 277 10.82 9.34 12.06
CA VAL A 277 10.37 9.96 13.32
C VAL A 277 11.50 10.04 14.36
N SER A 278 12.45 9.09 14.34
CA SER A 278 13.60 9.05 15.27
C SER A 278 14.86 9.67 14.69
#